data_AF-A0A6G6SQT1-F1
#
_entry.id   AF-A0A6G6SQT1-F1
#
_cell.length_a   1.000
_cell.length_b   1.000
_cell.length_c   1.000
_cell.angle_alpha   90.00
_cell.angle_beta   90.00
_cell.angle_gamma   90.00
#
_symmetry.space_group_name_H-M   'P 1'
#
loop_
_entity.id
_entity.type
_entity.pdbx_description
1 polymer ?
#
loop_
_entity_poly.entity_id
_entity_poly.type
_entity_poly.pdbx_seq_one_letter_code
_entity_poly.pdbx_strand_id
1 'polypeptide(L)'
;MVNKSIIVIVLSCIGFSAYAGTTYTSEELNRLVELGTPPKEMPEHVDKIKPAPFPTCKLAINNMYKKVHGEYPVEITGNGTDTYAIKVWTYDGVAMTKCIDGNRILSGAEYE
;
A
#
# COMPACT_ATOMS: atom_id res chain seq x y z
N MET A 1 -6.42 -28.59 -57.29
CA MET A 1 -6.18 -27.15 -57.03
C MET A 1 -6.84 -26.79 -55.71
N VAL A 2 -6.02 -26.32 -54.77
CA VAL A 2 -6.39 -25.96 -53.40
C VAL A 2 -7.03 -24.56 -53.44
N ASN A 3 -8.13 -24.35 -52.72
CA ASN A 3 -8.18 -23.29 -51.69
C ASN A 3 -9.43 -23.38 -50.82
N LYS A 4 -9.18 -23.92 -49.62
CA LYS A 4 -9.96 -23.75 -48.39
C LYS A 4 -10.06 -22.26 -48.07
N SER A 5 -11.27 -21.72 -47.93
CA SER A 5 -11.48 -20.46 -47.21
C SER A 5 -12.14 -20.78 -45.88
N ILE A 6 -11.31 -21.08 -44.88
CA ILE A 6 -11.73 -21.16 -43.48
C ILE A 6 -11.79 -19.72 -42.99
N ILE A 7 -13.00 -19.21 -42.75
CA ILE A 7 -13.20 -17.93 -42.07
C ILE A 7 -12.89 -18.17 -40.59
N VAL A 8 -11.69 -17.76 -40.18
CA VAL A 8 -11.28 -17.74 -38.77
C VAL A 8 -11.88 -16.47 -38.15
N ILE A 9 -12.94 -16.64 -37.37
CA ILE A 9 -13.43 -15.58 -36.48
C ILE A 9 -12.44 -15.53 -35.30
N VAL A 10 -11.43 -14.67 -35.43
CA VAL A 10 -10.63 -14.24 -34.29
C VAL A 10 -11.52 -13.31 -33.47
N LEU A 11 -12.31 -13.89 -32.57
CA LEU A 11 -12.98 -13.12 -31.53
C LEU A 11 -11.87 -12.67 -30.58
N SER A 12 -11.35 -11.48 -30.87
CA SER A 12 -10.42 -10.74 -30.04
C SER A 12 -11.06 -10.58 -28.66
N CYS A 13 -10.68 -11.45 -27.72
CA CYS A 13 -10.77 -11.14 -26.32
C CYS A 13 -9.84 -9.95 -26.09
N ILE A 14 -10.35 -8.74 -26.31
CA ILE A 14 -9.83 -7.54 -25.65
C ILE A 14 -10.21 -7.71 -24.19
N GLY A 15 -9.55 -8.66 -23.53
CA GLY A 15 -9.47 -8.68 -22.09
C GLY A 15 -8.73 -7.40 -21.75
N PHE A 16 -9.46 -6.44 -21.19
CA PHE A 16 -8.83 -5.41 -20.39
C PHE A 16 -7.92 -6.17 -19.42
N SER A 17 -6.61 -6.09 -19.61
CA SER A 17 -5.62 -6.51 -18.65
C SER A 17 -5.78 -5.56 -17.46
N ALA A 18 -6.81 -5.80 -16.66
CA ALA A 18 -6.82 -5.36 -15.28
C ALA A 18 -5.55 -5.97 -14.70
N TYR A 19 -4.55 -5.14 -14.46
CA TYR A 19 -3.55 -5.46 -13.46
C TYR A 19 -4.35 -5.60 -12.16
N ALA A 20 -4.78 -6.83 -11.86
CA ALA A 20 -5.35 -7.16 -10.58
C ALA A 20 -4.16 -7.26 -9.64
N GLY A 21 -3.75 -6.12 -9.08
CA GLY A 21 -2.80 -6.11 -7.98
C GLY A 21 -3.28 -7.10 -6.90
N THR A 22 -2.36 -7.82 -6.28
CA THR A 22 -2.72 -8.82 -5.28
C THR A 22 -3.49 -8.12 -4.15
N THR A 23 -4.68 -8.62 -3.80
CA THR A 23 -5.46 -8.09 -2.67
C THR A 23 -5.60 -9.15 -1.59
N TYR A 24 -5.54 -8.72 -0.34
CA TYR A 24 -5.65 -9.59 0.83
C TYR A 24 -6.83 -9.17 1.71
N THR A 25 -7.40 -10.11 2.43
CA THR A 25 -8.33 -9.81 3.52
C THR A 25 -7.58 -9.32 4.76
N SER A 26 -8.28 -8.67 5.70
CA SER A 26 -7.67 -8.22 6.96
C SER A 26 -7.11 -9.40 7.77
N GLU A 27 -7.80 -10.55 7.79
CA GLU A 27 -7.35 -11.74 8.51
C GLU A 27 -6.06 -12.32 7.91
N GLU A 28 -5.97 -12.40 6.58
CA GLU A 28 -4.75 -12.83 5.90
C GLU A 28 -3.58 -11.88 6.14
N LEU A 29 -3.82 -10.56 6.09
CA LEU A 29 -2.80 -9.56 6.37
C LEU A 29 -2.27 -9.66 7.80
N ASN A 30 -3.17 -9.75 8.79
CA ASN A 30 -2.77 -9.90 10.19
C ASN A 30 -1.91 -11.16 10.37
N ARG A 31 -2.36 -12.30 9.83
CA ARG A 31 -1.59 -13.54 9.89
C ARG A 31 -0.22 -13.41 9.22
N LEU A 32 -0.13 -12.82 8.03
CA LEU A 32 1.13 -12.69 7.30
C LEU A 32 2.12 -11.78 8.03
N VAL A 33 1.64 -10.65 8.55
CA VAL A 33 2.47 -9.69 9.31
C VAL A 33 2.91 -10.31 10.65
N GLU A 34 2.03 -11.00 11.37
CA GLU A 34 2.36 -11.70 12.62
C GLU A 34 3.39 -12.82 12.42
N LEU A 35 3.35 -13.51 11.29
CA LEU A 35 4.34 -14.53 10.90
C LEU A 35 5.68 -13.92 10.43
N GLY A 36 5.79 -12.60 10.35
CA GLY A 36 6.98 -11.91 9.85
C GLY A 36 7.18 -12.05 8.34
N THR A 37 6.13 -12.40 7.61
CA THR A 37 6.13 -12.56 6.15
C THR A 37 5.07 -11.66 5.52
N PRO A 38 5.17 -10.33 5.67
CA PRO A 38 4.22 -9.41 5.02
C PRO A 38 4.26 -9.60 3.49
N PRO A 39 3.17 -9.24 2.78
CA PRO A 39 3.17 -9.26 1.33
C PRO A 39 4.32 -8.44 0.74
N LYS A 40 4.78 -8.82 -0.45
CA LYS A 40 5.77 -8.03 -1.19
C LYS A 40 5.12 -6.79 -1.75
N GLU A 41 5.84 -5.70 -1.70
CA GLU A 41 5.36 -4.36 -2.05
C GLU A 41 6.13 -3.87 -3.28
N MET A 42 5.42 -3.23 -4.20
CA MET A 42 6.03 -2.43 -5.27
C MET A 42 6.82 -1.25 -4.69
N PRO A 43 7.63 -0.54 -5.49
CA PRO A 43 8.34 0.64 -5.01
C PRO A 43 7.40 1.72 -4.42
N GLU A 44 7.78 2.25 -3.27
CA GLU A 44 7.07 3.35 -2.59
C GLU A 44 6.94 4.59 -3.50
N HIS A 45 5.72 5.09 -3.62
CA HIS A 45 5.38 6.37 -4.24
C HIS A 45 4.97 7.40 -3.18
N VAL A 46 5.46 8.64 -3.31
CA VAL A 46 5.07 9.75 -2.43
C VAL A 46 3.82 10.44 -2.96
N ASP A 47 2.70 10.25 -2.25
CA ASP A 47 1.43 10.88 -2.59
C ASP A 47 1.39 12.36 -2.19
N LYS A 48 1.97 12.69 -1.03
CA LYS A 48 1.84 14.03 -0.47
C LYS A 48 2.93 14.40 0.51
N ILE A 49 3.39 15.64 0.43
CA ILE A 49 4.26 16.27 1.42
C ILE A 49 3.54 17.52 1.95
N LYS A 50 3.47 17.68 3.27
CA LYS A 50 2.91 18.86 3.92
C LYS A 50 3.85 19.36 5.02
N PRO A 51 4.18 20.66 5.06
CA PRO A 51 4.87 21.23 6.22
C PRO A 51 4.06 21.01 7.50
N ALA A 52 4.71 20.50 8.55
CA ALA A 52 4.11 20.24 9.84
C ALA A 52 5.19 20.19 10.94
N PRO A 53 5.08 21.00 12.01
CA PRO A 53 5.96 20.88 13.16
C PRO A 53 5.91 19.47 13.76
N PHE A 54 7.06 18.94 14.16
CA PHE A 54 7.17 17.54 14.62
C PHE A 54 6.15 17.16 15.71
N PRO A 55 5.93 17.93 16.80
CA PRO A 55 4.95 17.56 17.82
C PRO A 55 3.53 17.44 17.28
N THR A 56 3.11 18.38 16.44
CA THR A 56 1.79 18.37 15.78
C THR A 56 1.68 17.21 14.80
N CYS A 57 2.74 16.93 14.05
CA CYS A 57 2.80 15.82 13.11
C CYS A 57 2.68 14.48 13.84
N LYS A 58 3.49 14.25 14.89
CA LYS A 58 3.45 13.03 15.71
C LYS A 58 2.09 12.81 16.34
N LEU A 59 1.45 13.86 16.87
CA LEU A 59 0.09 13.79 17.38
C LEU A 59 -0.91 13.37 16.30
N ALA A 60 -0.80 13.91 15.09
CA ALA A 60 -1.68 13.55 13.98
C ALA A 60 -1.50 12.08 13.57
N ILE A 61 -0.27 11.59 13.47
CA ILE A 61 0.01 10.17 13.16
C ILE A 61 -0.49 9.27 14.29
N ASN A 62 -0.28 9.61 15.56
CA ASN A 62 -0.81 8.84 16.70
C ASN A 62 -2.35 8.74 16.67
N ASN A 63 -3.02 9.81 16.25
CA ASN A 63 -4.48 9.80 16.10
C ASN A 63 -4.92 8.91 14.92
N MET A 64 -4.13 8.82 13.85
CA MET A 64 -4.37 7.87 12.76
C MET A 64 -4.15 6.44 13.25
N TYR A 65 -3.00 6.16 13.87
CA TYR A 65 -2.67 4.87 14.48
C TYR A 65 -3.83 4.34 15.32
N LYS A 66 -4.34 5.13 16.27
CA LYS A 66 -5.46 4.73 17.13
C LYS A 66 -6.76 4.38 16.40
N LYS A 67 -6.97 4.92 15.19
CA LYS A 67 -8.17 4.64 14.38
C LYS A 67 -8.02 3.38 13.55
N VAL A 68 -6.84 3.13 13.00
CA VAL A 68 -6.60 1.99 12.10
C VAL A 68 -6.11 0.75 12.84
N HIS A 69 -5.53 0.92 14.02
CA HIS A 69 -5.03 -0.16 14.85
C HIS A 69 -6.18 -1.04 15.33
N GLY A 70 -6.16 -2.31 14.94
CA GLY A 70 -7.21 -3.29 15.21
C GLY A 70 -8.06 -3.62 13.99
N GLU A 71 -8.06 -2.78 12.95
CA GLU A 71 -8.66 -3.10 11.64
C GLU A 71 -7.60 -3.60 10.66
N TYR A 72 -6.42 -2.99 10.70
CA TYR A 72 -5.27 -3.32 9.86
C TYR A 72 -4.05 -3.60 10.73
N PRO A 73 -3.09 -4.42 10.26
CA PRO A 73 -1.76 -4.47 10.85
C PRO A 73 -1.09 -3.12 10.74
N VAL A 74 -0.44 -2.69 11.82
CA VAL A 74 0.27 -1.41 11.89
C VAL A 74 1.61 -1.61 12.56
N GLU A 75 2.66 -1.05 11.96
CA GLU A 75 4.01 -1.05 12.51
C GLU A 75 4.52 0.38 12.66
N ILE A 76 5.24 0.65 13.76
CA ILE A 76 6.01 1.88 13.93
C ILE A 76 7.39 1.65 13.32
N THR A 77 7.62 2.17 12.12
CA THR A 77 8.88 2.01 11.38
C THR A 77 9.92 3.07 11.72
N GLY A 78 9.56 4.10 12.49
CA GLY A 78 10.48 5.10 13.00
C GLY A 78 9.97 5.79 14.25
N ASN A 79 10.80 5.92 15.29
CA ASN A 79 10.46 6.64 16.51
C ASN A 79 11.73 7.25 17.13
N GLY A 80 12.00 8.50 16.77
CA GLY A 80 13.13 9.29 17.24
C GLY A 80 12.71 10.67 17.73
N THR A 81 13.71 11.54 17.91
CA THR A 81 13.57 12.90 18.46
C THR A 81 12.84 13.85 17.50
N ASP A 82 13.03 13.65 16.20
CA ASP A 82 12.48 14.46 15.10
C ASP A 82 11.82 13.60 14.00
N THR A 83 11.83 12.28 14.18
CA THR A 83 11.31 11.30 13.24
C THR A 83 10.22 10.47 13.88
N TYR A 84 9.07 10.33 13.20
CA TYR A 84 8.03 9.40 13.62
C TYR A 84 7.31 8.84 12.40
N ALA A 85 7.32 7.53 12.22
CA ALA A 85 6.79 6.88 11.03
C ALA A 85 5.97 5.66 11.40
N ILE A 86 4.83 5.50 10.73
CA ILE A 86 4.03 4.28 10.78
C ILE A 86 3.85 3.73 9.37
N LYS A 87 3.72 2.41 9.31
CA LYS A 87 3.31 1.65 8.13
C LYS A 87 2.01 0.91 8.46
N VAL A 88 1.06 0.94 7.54
CA VAL A 88 -0.23 0.28 7.64
C VAL A 88 -0.40 -0.61 6.43
N TRP A 89 -0.69 -1.89 6.63
CA TRP A 89 -1.01 -2.82 5.54
C TRP A 89 -2.52 -2.79 5.29
N THR A 90 -2.92 -2.28 4.12
CA THR A 90 -4.31 -2.28 3.64
C THR A 90 -4.53 -3.43 2.67
N TYR A 91 -5.77 -3.62 2.23
CA TYR A 91 -6.17 -4.74 1.38
C TYR A 91 -5.38 -4.85 0.07
N ASP A 92 -5.00 -3.72 -0.52
CA ASP A 92 -4.41 -3.58 -1.85
C ASP A 92 -2.96 -3.08 -1.84
N GLY A 93 -2.41 -2.79 -0.66
CA GLY A 93 -1.06 -2.27 -0.54
C GLY A 93 -0.72 -1.80 0.87
N VAL A 94 0.24 -0.88 0.94
CA VAL A 94 0.67 -0.25 2.18
C VAL A 94 0.52 1.25 2.11
N ALA A 95 0.14 1.83 3.24
CA ALA A 95 0.16 3.26 3.47
C ALA A 95 1.19 3.60 4.54
N MET A 96 2.09 4.51 4.22
CA MET A 96 3.09 5.04 5.13
C MET A 96 2.80 6.50 5.45
N THR A 97 2.88 6.84 6.73
CA THR A 97 2.86 8.24 7.16
C THR A 97 4.08 8.52 7.99
N LYS A 98 4.85 9.54 7.62
CA LYS A 98 6.15 9.88 8.21
C LYS A 98 6.16 11.35 8.63
N CYS A 99 6.69 11.64 9.81
CA CYS A 99 7.11 12.96 10.27
C CYS A 99 8.63 12.99 10.18
N ILE A 100 9.19 13.85 9.33
CA ILE A 100 10.63 14.02 9.18
C ILE A 100 10.91 15.41 8.60
N ASP A 101 12.01 16.05 9.01
CA ASP A 101 12.47 17.34 8.48
C ASP A 101 11.41 18.45 8.44
N GLY A 102 10.57 18.53 9.48
CA GLY A 102 9.49 19.52 9.56
C GLY A 102 8.34 19.29 8.57
N ASN A 103 8.25 18.09 8.00
CA ASN A 103 7.22 17.69 7.07
C ASN A 103 6.46 16.45 7.57
N ARG A 104 5.19 16.37 7.20
CA ARG A 104 4.41 15.15 7.16
C ARG A 104 4.36 14.63 5.73
N ILE A 105 4.86 13.43 5.52
CA ILE A 105 4.89 12.73 4.25
C ILE A 105 3.85 11.60 4.30
N LEU A 106 3.01 11.54 3.27
CA LEU A 106 2.13 10.41 2.98
C LEU A 106 2.65 9.75 1.71
N SER A 107 2.75 8.44 1.76
CA SER A 107 3.22 7.60 0.68
C SER A 107 2.58 6.23 0.76
N GLY A 108 2.67 5.46 -0.32
CA GLY A 108 2.17 4.10 -0.37
C GLY A 108 2.86 3.26 -1.42
N ALA A 109 2.53 1.98 -1.42
CA ALA A 109 2.94 1.01 -2.42
C ALA A 109 1.85 -0.04 -2.58
N GLU A 110 1.55 -0.44 -3.81
CA GLU A 110 0.69 -1.59 -4.09
C GLU A 110 1.45 -2.90 -3.82
N TYR A 111 0.74 -4.02 -3.68
CA TYR A 111 1.39 -5.32 -3.61
C TYR A 111 1.85 -5.83 -4.98
N GLU A 112 2.95 -6.60 -5.00
CA GLU A 112 3.45 -7.28 -6.21
C GLU A 112 2.49 -8.33 -6.79
#